data_AF-A0A7K4ZW58-F1
#
_entry.id   AF-A0A7K4ZW58-F1
#
_cell.length_a   1.000
_cell.length_b   1.000
_cell.length_c   1.000
_cell.angle_alpha   90.00
_cell.angle_beta   90.00
_cell.angle_gamma   90.00
#
_symmetry.space_group_name_H-M   'P 1'
#
loop_
_entity.id
_entity.type
_entity.pdbx_description
1 polymer ?
#
loop_
_entity_poly.entity_id
_entity_poly.type
_entity_poly.pdbx_seq_one_letter_code
_entity_poly.pdbx_strand_id
1 'polypeptide(L)' 'NPSDPTMTGKTQTSNVTNKNDPKSINSRVFIGNLNTAIVKKGDIEAIFAKYGKIVGCSVHKG' A
#
# COMPACT_ATOMS: atom_id res chain seq x y z
N ASN A 1 -7.96 30.22 -5.76
CA ASN A 1 -8.06 29.84 -4.35
C ASN A 1 -6.67 29.39 -3.90
N PRO A 2 -5.94 30.19 -3.10
CA PRO A 2 -4.56 29.90 -2.73
C PRO A 2 -4.49 28.96 -1.51
N SER A 3 -3.39 28.21 -1.44
CA SER A 3 -2.75 27.67 -0.23
C SER A 3 -3.61 26.88 0.77
N ASP A 4 -3.53 25.55 0.67
CA ASP A 4 -3.48 24.69 1.86
C ASP A 4 -2.05 24.11 1.97
N PRO A 5 -1.18 24.68 2.82
CA PRO A 5 0.09 24.05 3.16
C PRO A 5 -0.16 22.96 4.21
N THR A 6 0.53 21.83 4.05
CA THR A 6 0.69 20.78 5.07
C THR A 6 -0.56 20.06 5.56
N MET A 7 -0.95 19.01 4.82
CA MET A 7 -1.40 17.78 5.44
C MET A 7 -0.42 16.69 5.04
N THR A 8 0.51 16.32 5.92
CA THR A 8 1.23 15.03 5.87
C THR A 8 0.23 13.91 6.22
N GLY A 9 -0.85 13.84 5.44
CA GLY A 9 -1.90 12.86 5.58
C GLY A 9 -1.31 11.52 5.20
N LYS A 10 -1.43 10.54 6.11
CA LYS A 10 -1.32 9.12 5.79
C LYS A 10 -1.96 8.90 4.43
N THR A 11 -1.16 8.74 3.38
CA THR A 11 -1.73 8.63 2.04
C THR A 11 -2.46 7.30 2.03
N GLN A 12 -3.79 7.35 2.07
CA GLN A 12 -4.60 6.16 2.16
C GLN A 12 -4.30 5.29 0.93
N THR A 13 -3.78 4.09 1.18
CA THR A 13 -3.48 3.13 0.13
C THR A 13 -4.78 2.70 -0.54
N SER A 14 -4.79 2.69 -1.87
CA SER A 14 -5.96 2.23 -2.61
C SER A 14 -6.19 0.73 -2.40
N ASN A 15 -7.44 0.31 -2.39
CA ASN A 15 -7.79 -1.11 -2.46
C ASN A 15 -7.72 -1.63 -3.92
N VAL A 16 -7.53 -0.76 -4.91
CA VAL A 16 -7.31 -1.13 -6.31
C VAL A 16 -5.85 -1.51 -6.52
N THR A 17 -5.55 -2.80 -6.40
CA THR A 17 -4.19 -3.35 -6.58
C THR A 17 -3.93 -3.95 -7.96
N ASN A 18 -4.96 -4.04 -8.82
CA ASN A 18 -4.85 -4.58 -10.17
C ASN A 18 -4.88 -3.48 -11.25
N LYS A 19 -3.94 -2.53 -11.18
CA LYS A 19 -3.77 -1.52 -12.23
C LYS A 19 -2.91 -2.07 -13.38
N ASN A 20 -3.28 -1.71 -14.61
CA ASN A 20 -2.56 -2.11 -15.83
C ASN A 20 -1.43 -1.14 -16.21
N ASP A 21 -1.21 -0.07 -15.43
CA ASP A 21 -0.08 0.82 -15.66
C ASP A 21 1.25 0.06 -15.56
N PRO A 22 2.16 0.15 -16.54
CA PRO A 22 3.43 -0.59 -16.54
C PRO A 22 4.22 -0.40 -15.24
N LYS A 23 4.27 0.84 -14.73
CA LYS A 23 4.92 1.16 -13.46
C LYS A 23 4.32 0.42 -12.26
N SER A 24 2.99 0.27 -12.24
CA SER A 24 2.27 -0.45 -11.18
C SER A 24 2.48 -1.96 -11.25
N ILE A 25 2.64 -2.51 -12.46
CA ILE A 25 2.95 -3.93 -12.67
C ILE A 25 4.37 -4.22 -12.22
N ASN A 26 5.35 -3.42 -12.66
CA ASN A 26 6.77 -3.61 -12.34
C ASN A 26 7.09 -3.45 -10.85
N SER A 27 6.27 -2.69 -10.10
CA SER A 27 6.45 -2.49 -8.65
C SER A 27 5.54 -3.39 -7.80
N ARG A 28 4.72 -4.25 -8.41
CA ARG A 28 3.82 -5.14 -7.70
C ARG A 28 4.61 -6.29 -7.08
N VAL A 29 4.47 -6.44 -5.76
CA VAL A 29 5.08 -7.53 -5.00
C VAL A 29 4.01 -8.45 -4.44
N PHE A 30 4.26 -9.76 -4.48
CA PHE A 30 3.42 -10.76 -3.82
C PHE A 30 4.16 -11.29 -2.60
N ILE A 31 3.47 -11.36 -1.46
CA ILE A 31 4.02 -11.82 -0.19
C ILE A 31 3.20 -13.03 0.25
N GLY A 32 3.82 -14.21 0.21
CA GLY A 32 3.24 -15.45 0.70
C GLY A 32 3.64 -15.75 2.15
N ASN A 33 3.11 -16.86 2.68
CA ASN A 33 3.45 -17.38 4.01
C ASN A 33 3.30 -16.35 5.15
N LEU A 34 2.30 -15.47 5.03
CA LEU A 34 1.98 -14.50 6.06
C LEU A 34 0.90 -15.07 6.97
N ASN A 35 1.05 -14.90 8.28
CA ASN A 35 -0.03 -15.18 9.22
C ASN A 35 -1.09 -14.05 9.12
N THR A 36 -2.04 -14.20 8.19
CA THR A 36 -3.09 -13.20 7.88
C THR A 36 -4.16 -13.07 8.97
N ALA A 37 -4.15 -13.93 10.00
CA ALA A 37 -4.96 -13.76 11.19
C ALA A 37 -4.40 -12.67 12.12
N ILE A 38 -3.06 -12.53 12.14
CA ILE A 38 -2.35 -11.58 13.00
C ILE A 38 -1.97 -10.32 12.22
N VAL A 39 -1.41 -10.49 11.03
CA VAL A 39 -0.86 -9.40 10.23
C VAL A 39 -1.98 -8.67 9.49
N LYS A 40 -2.08 -7.36 9.73
CA LYS A 40 -3.08 -6.49 9.10
C LYS A 40 -2.44 -5.65 8.00
N LYS A 41 -3.29 -5.08 7.15
CA LYS A 41 -2.91 -4.14 6.07
C LYS A 41 -1.97 -3.03 6.58
N GLY A 42 -2.28 -2.44 7.74
CA GLY A 42 -1.49 -1.36 8.33
C GLY A 42 -0.07 -1.78 8.76
N ASP A 43 0.13 -3.03 9.17
CA ASP A 43 1.45 -3.53 9.56
C ASP A 43 2.34 -3.69 8.32
N ILE A 44 1.77 -4.24 7.23
CA ILE A 44 2.43 -4.31 5.92
C ILE A 44 2.79 -2.91 5.43
N GLU A 45 1.87 -1.95 5.55
CA GLU A 45 2.13 -0.58 5.15
C GLU A 45 3.27 0.07 5.93
N ALA A 46 3.28 -0.12 7.26
CA ALA A 46 4.33 0.43 8.11
C ALA A 46 5.70 -0.17 7.79
N ILE A 47 5.78 -1.49 7.56
CA ILE A 47 7.03 -2.17 7.21
C ILE A 47 7.56 -1.69 5.86
N PHE A 48 6.68 -1.53 4.87
CA PHE A 48 7.08 -1.21 3.50
C PHE A 48 7.20 0.29 3.21
N ALA A 49 6.68 1.17 4.09
CA ALA A 49 6.79 2.62 3.94
C ALA A 49 8.23 3.12 3.77
N LYS A 50 9.21 2.41 4.34
CA LYS A 50 10.64 2.75 4.20
C LYS A 50 11.20 2.51 2.79
N TYR A 51 10.56 1.66 1.99
CA TYR A 51 10.98 1.34 0.62
C TYR A 51 10.33 2.25 -0.42
N GLY A 52 9.36 3.08 0.01
CA GLY A 52 8.67 4.03 -0.85
C GLY A 52 7.19 4.11 -0.56
N LYS A 53 6.51 4.99 -1.31
CA LYS A 53 5.08 5.18 -1.19
C LYS A 53 4.32 3.96 -1.70
N ILE A 54 3.48 3.40 -0.84
CA ILE A 54 2.57 2.32 -1.20
C ILE A 54 1.33 2.94 -1.85
N VAL A 55 1.05 2.56 -3.09
CA VAL A 55 -0.08 3.09 -3.88
C VAL A 55 -1.34 2.25 -3.73
N GLY A 56 -1.19 0.97 -3.41
CA GLY A 56 -2.27 0.07 -3.08
C GLY A 56 -1.78 -1.17 -2.34
N CYS A 57 -2.64 -1.70 -1.47
CA CYS A 57 -2.36 -2.90 -0.69
C CYS A 57 -3.66 -3.70 -0.55
N SER A 58 -3.59 -5.00 -0.82
CA SER A 58 -4.70 -5.93 -0.65
C SER A 58 -4.19 -7.15 0.09
N VAL A 59 -4.92 -7.55 1.13
CA VAL A 59 -4.60 -8.71 1.97
C VAL A 59 -5.78 -9.68 1.86
N HIS A 60 -5.50 -10.88 1.36
CA HIS A 60 -6.49 -11.95 1.28
C HIS A 60 -6.28 -12.86 2.49
N LYS A 61 -7.34 -13.07 3.26
CA LYS A 61 -7.33 -14.09 4.31
C LYS A 61 -7.44 -15.45 3.63
N GLY A 62 -6.51 -16.33 3.94
CA GLY A 62 -6.60 -17.75 3.57
C GLY A 62 -7.60 -18.48 4.46
#